data_AF-A0A2H0VTG1-F1
#
_entry.id   AF-A0A2H0VTG1-F1
#
_cell.length_a   1.000
_cell.length_b   1.000
_cell.length_c   1.000
_cell.angle_alpha   90.00
_cell.angle_beta   90.00
_cell.angle_gamma   90.00
#
_symmetry.space_group_name_H-M   'P 1'
#
loop_
_entity.id
_entity.type
_entity.pdbx_description
1 polymer ?
#
loop_
_entity_poly.entity_id
_entity_poly.type
_entity_poly.pdbx_seq_one_letter_code
_entity_poly.pdbx_strand_id
1 'polypeptide(L)'
;MKTTLTEQQTAFYTKNGFIEFEIPHDFPVDQSGRDQFRQEPKLKEFLLRKLGPLALALTGRKQLRLACDQLITKENRPKKIGLIKEIFSIQGFAIGVAISDNPVFPEKKSTLGIMPLPTKSANILFFRPEILLDWPHVLSDVYIALFALPNAVYIHNPNDPDTNYLKKLGYSFGDQLKNEQHPQIL
;
A
#
# COMPACT_ATOMS: atom_id res chain seq x y z
N MET A 1 10.00 8.84 -14.74
CA MET A 1 9.06 9.62 -13.92
C MET A 1 9.85 10.72 -13.25
N LYS A 2 9.38 11.98 -13.26
CA LYS A 2 10.03 13.04 -12.49
C LYS A 2 9.92 12.66 -11.01
N THR A 3 11.06 12.37 -10.39
CA THR A 3 11.16 11.92 -9.00
C THR A 3 10.97 13.05 -7.98
N THR A 4 10.96 14.29 -8.46
CA THR A 4 10.86 15.49 -7.64
C THR A 4 9.40 15.93 -7.56
N LEU A 5 8.85 15.88 -6.34
CA LEU A 5 7.53 16.45 -6.04
C LEU A 5 7.59 17.97 -6.11
N THR A 6 6.54 18.60 -6.66
CA THR A 6 6.38 20.05 -6.55
C THR A 6 6.00 20.44 -5.12
N GLU A 7 6.26 21.69 -4.72
CA GLU A 7 5.84 22.22 -3.42
C GLU A 7 4.32 22.08 -3.22
N GLN A 8 3.54 22.31 -4.28
CA GLN A 8 2.09 22.16 -4.26
C GLN A 8 1.66 20.71 -3.99
N GLN A 9 2.32 19.73 -4.61
CA GLN A 9 2.06 18.31 -4.38
C GLN A 9 2.42 17.91 -2.94
N THR A 10 3.57 18.35 -2.45
CA THR A 10 4.01 18.11 -1.07
C THR A 10 3.05 18.73 -0.06
N ALA A 11 2.62 19.97 -0.29
CA ALA A 11 1.65 20.66 0.57
C ALA A 11 0.29 19.95 0.57
N PHE A 12 -0.18 19.52 -0.61
CA PHE A 12 -1.43 18.78 -0.74
C PHE A 12 -1.39 17.46 0.02
N TYR A 13 -0.34 16.65 -0.19
CA TYR A 13 -0.18 15.39 0.53
C TYR A 13 -0.02 15.62 2.04
N THR A 14 0.70 16.67 2.44
CA THR A 14 0.89 16.97 3.86
C THR A 14 -0.43 17.31 4.56
N LYS A 15 -1.27 18.11 3.89
CA LYS A 15 -2.56 18.56 4.39
C LYS A 15 -3.62 17.46 4.40
N ASN A 16 -3.73 16.71 3.31
CA ASN A 16 -4.81 15.74 3.10
C ASN A 16 -4.41 14.31 3.49
N GLY A 17 -3.11 14.03 3.57
CA GLY A 17 -2.52 12.72 3.84
C GLY A 17 -2.65 11.72 2.68
N PHE A 18 -3.15 12.12 1.52
CA PHE A 18 -3.18 11.32 0.31
C PHE A 18 -2.89 12.18 -0.92
N ILE A 19 -2.47 11.56 -2.01
CA ILE A 19 -2.22 12.21 -3.30
C ILE A 19 -2.26 11.16 -4.41
N GLU A 20 -2.64 11.58 -5.61
CA GLU A 20 -2.71 10.72 -6.78
C GLU A 20 -1.69 11.14 -7.83
N PHE A 21 -1.08 10.16 -8.50
CA PHE A 21 -0.17 10.37 -9.63
C PHE A 21 -0.59 9.51 -10.81
N GLU A 22 -0.40 10.05 -12.01
CA GLU A 22 -0.46 9.27 -13.23
C GLU A 22 0.85 8.50 -13.43
N ILE A 23 0.74 7.24 -13.81
CA ILE A 23 1.87 6.35 -14.08
C ILE A 23 1.70 5.63 -15.42
N PRO A 24 2.78 5.12 -16.02
CA PRO A 24 2.69 4.30 -17.23
C PRO A 24 1.86 3.03 -16.99
N HIS A 25 1.11 2.61 -18.00
CA HIS A 25 0.11 1.53 -18.02
C HIS A 25 0.60 0.10 -17.72
N ASP A 26 1.87 -0.11 -17.38
CA ASP A 26 2.48 -1.44 -17.30
C ASP A 26 2.47 -2.00 -15.86
N PHE A 27 1.32 -2.00 -15.18
CA PHE A 27 1.22 -2.58 -13.85
C PHE A 27 1.16 -4.12 -13.92
N PRO A 28 2.17 -4.87 -13.43
CA PRO A 28 2.29 -6.30 -13.69
C PRO A 28 1.69 -7.12 -12.54
N VAL A 29 0.37 -7.12 -12.41
CA VAL A 29 -0.33 -7.98 -11.43
C VAL A 29 -1.47 -8.71 -12.11
N ASP A 30 -1.43 -10.04 -12.08
CA ASP A 30 -2.43 -10.93 -12.65
C ASP A 30 -2.97 -11.96 -11.65
N GLN A 31 -2.44 -12.00 -10.43
CA GLN A 31 -2.73 -13.02 -9.43
C GLN A 31 -3.23 -12.44 -8.12
N SER A 32 -3.95 -13.26 -7.36
CA SER A 32 -4.37 -12.95 -6.00
C SER A 32 -3.39 -13.57 -5.00
N GLY A 33 -3.24 -12.94 -3.83
CA GLY A 33 -2.38 -13.45 -2.77
C GLY A 33 -1.58 -12.36 -2.08
N ARG A 34 -1.00 -12.74 -0.95
CA ARG A 34 -0.11 -11.90 -0.14
C ARG A 34 1.31 -11.98 -0.68
N ASP A 35 1.98 -10.84 -0.69
CA ASP A 35 3.43 -10.71 -0.84
C ASP A 35 3.94 -11.18 -2.22
N GLN A 36 3.18 -10.85 -3.28
CA GLN A 36 3.42 -11.26 -4.67
C GLN A 36 4.74 -10.73 -5.21
N PHE A 37 5.25 -9.59 -4.70
CA PHE A 37 6.55 -9.07 -5.09
C PHE A 37 7.70 -10.07 -4.89
N ARG A 38 7.52 -11.11 -4.07
CA ARG A 38 8.53 -12.16 -3.87
C ARG A 38 8.65 -13.10 -5.07
N GLN A 39 7.55 -13.35 -5.76
CA GLN A 39 7.50 -14.27 -6.90
C GLN A 39 7.54 -13.55 -8.24
N GLU A 40 7.19 -12.25 -8.27
CA GLU A 40 7.12 -11.46 -9.49
C GLU A 40 8.23 -10.39 -9.53
N PRO A 41 9.38 -10.64 -10.19
CA PRO A 41 10.49 -9.70 -10.25
C PRO A 41 10.13 -8.35 -10.86
N LYS A 42 9.26 -8.34 -11.89
CA LYS A 42 8.80 -7.10 -12.54
C LYS A 42 7.98 -6.25 -11.59
N LEU A 43 7.11 -6.86 -10.80
CA LEU A 43 6.33 -6.19 -9.77
C LEU A 43 7.25 -5.62 -8.69
N LYS A 44 8.19 -6.42 -8.19
CA LYS A 44 9.19 -5.98 -7.22
C LYS A 44 9.99 -4.78 -7.74
N GLU A 45 10.48 -4.85 -8.98
CA GLU A 45 11.22 -3.76 -9.60
C GLU A 45 10.34 -2.51 -9.72
N PHE A 46 9.10 -2.66 -10.17
CA PHE A 46 8.16 -1.56 -10.30
C PHE A 46 7.91 -0.87 -8.94
N LEU A 47 7.57 -1.63 -7.90
CA LEU A 47 7.34 -1.11 -6.55
C LEU A 47 8.58 -0.40 -5.99
N LEU A 48 9.78 -0.99 -6.14
CA LEU A 48 11.00 -0.44 -5.54
C LEU A 48 11.60 0.72 -6.34
N ARG A 49 11.59 0.65 -7.68
CA ARG A 49 12.29 1.59 -8.57
C ARG A 49 11.40 2.69 -9.11
N LYS A 50 10.11 2.43 -9.30
CA LYS A 50 9.16 3.44 -9.81
C LYS A 50 8.41 4.13 -8.68
N LEU A 51 7.94 3.36 -7.69
CA LEU A 51 7.10 3.90 -6.62
C LEU A 51 7.87 4.23 -5.34
N GLY A 52 8.90 3.45 -5.02
CA GLY A 52 9.79 3.66 -3.87
C GLY A 52 10.32 5.10 -3.74
N PRO A 53 10.85 5.71 -4.81
CA PRO A 53 11.35 7.08 -4.74
C PRO A 53 10.26 8.12 -4.42
N LEU A 54 9.04 7.94 -4.93
CA LEU A 54 7.90 8.79 -4.56
C LEU A 54 7.49 8.57 -3.11
N ALA A 55 7.48 7.31 -2.64
CA ALA A 55 7.19 6.98 -1.25
C ALA A 55 8.18 7.66 -0.29
N LEU A 56 9.48 7.64 -0.60
CA LEU A 56 10.51 8.35 0.16
C LEU A 56 10.27 9.87 0.16
N ALA A 57 10.02 10.46 -1.02
CA ALA A 57 9.78 11.89 -1.16
C ALA A 57 8.53 12.37 -0.39
N LEU A 58 7.41 11.64 -0.49
CA LEU A 58 6.15 11.98 0.19
C LEU A 58 6.26 11.86 1.71
N THR A 59 7.03 10.89 2.20
CA THR A 59 7.21 10.67 3.64
C THR A 59 8.33 11.51 4.25
N GLY A 60 9.17 12.15 3.43
CA GLY A 60 10.38 12.84 3.87
C GLY A 60 11.40 11.92 4.54
N ARG A 61 11.34 10.61 4.28
CA ARG A 61 12.23 9.60 4.88
C ARG A 61 13.41 9.35 3.97
N LYS A 62 14.55 9.01 4.60
CA LYS A 62 15.78 8.59 3.89
C LYS A 62 15.78 7.10 3.56
N GLN A 63 14.89 6.33 4.18
CA GLN A 63 14.82 4.89 3.99
C GLN A 63 13.43 4.38 4.32
N LEU A 64 12.97 3.43 3.52
CA LEU A 64 11.75 2.66 3.72
C LEU A 64 12.04 1.20 3.35
N ARG A 65 11.15 0.29 3.70
CA ARG A 65 11.13 -1.06 3.13
C ARG A 65 9.79 -1.37 2.52
N LEU A 66 9.79 -2.20 1.48
CA LEU A 66 8.56 -2.81 1.00
C LEU A 66 8.14 -3.88 2.02
N ALA A 67 7.04 -3.62 2.71
CA ALA A 67 6.60 -4.44 3.84
C ALA A 67 5.72 -5.58 3.37
N CYS A 68 4.69 -5.28 2.60
CA CYS A 68 3.81 -6.27 2.00
C CYS A 68 3.08 -5.70 0.79
N ASP A 69 2.52 -6.61 0.01
CA ASP A 69 1.55 -6.29 -1.04
C ASP A 69 0.41 -7.30 -1.08
N GLN A 70 -0.75 -6.90 -1.58
CA GLN A 70 -1.89 -7.79 -1.73
C GLN A 70 -2.92 -7.23 -2.73
N LEU A 71 -3.45 -8.11 -3.59
CA LEU A 71 -4.69 -7.84 -4.31
C LEU A 71 -5.88 -8.04 -3.37
N ILE A 72 -6.61 -6.95 -3.13
CA ILE A 72 -7.84 -6.93 -2.36
C ILE A 72 -9.02 -6.95 -3.34
N THR A 73 -9.76 -8.05 -3.31
CA THR A 73 -10.94 -8.30 -4.14
C THR A 73 -12.23 -8.14 -3.35
N LYS A 74 -13.38 -8.25 -4.02
CA LYS A 74 -14.70 -8.22 -3.36
C LYS A 74 -14.84 -9.24 -2.23
N GLU A 75 -14.21 -10.40 -2.36
CA GLU A 75 -14.31 -11.53 -1.43
C GLU A 75 -13.54 -11.23 -0.14
N ASN A 76 -12.31 -10.71 -0.25
CA ASN A 76 -11.40 -10.53 0.90
C ASN A 76 -11.36 -9.09 1.44
N ARG A 77 -12.02 -8.11 0.79
CA ARG A 77 -12.00 -6.73 1.27
C ARG A 77 -12.59 -6.55 2.67
N PRO A 78 -12.04 -5.63 3.48
CA PRO A 78 -12.63 -5.26 4.76
C PRO A 78 -14.09 -4.83 4.62
N LYS A 79 -14.93 -5.20 5.60
CA LYS A 79 -16.38 -4.89 5.58
C LYS A 79 -16.72 -3.60 6.33
N LYS A 80 -15.72 -2.89 6.85
CA LYS A 80 -15.88 -1.66 7.65
C LYS A 80 -14.90 -0.60 7.17
N ILE A 81 -15.26 0.65 7.39
CA ILE A 81 -14.32 1.77 7.31
C ILE A 81 -13.27 1.57 8.41
N GLY A 82 -11.99 1.74 8.07
CA GLY A 82 -10.90 1.51 9.02
C GLY A 82 -9.55 1.93 8.49
N LEU A 83 -8.52 1.78 9.33
CA LEU A 83 -7.16 2.15 8.98
C LEU A 83 -6.46 0.97 8.27
N ILE A 84 -5.62 1.25 7.29
CA ILE A 84 -4.86 0.18 6.61
C ILE A 84 -3.97 -0.60 7.59
N LYS A 85 -3.47 0.06 8.64
CA LYS A 85 -2.62 -0.59 9.64
C LYS A 85 -3.37 -1.61 10.51
N GLU A 86 -4.70 -1.61 10.49
CA GLU A 86 -5.54 -2.53 11.26
C GLU A 86 -5.85 -3.82 10.49
N ILE A 87 -5.62 -3.85 9.17
CA ILE A 87 -5.94 -5.02 8.33
C ILE A 87 -4.72 -5.92 8.09
N PHE A 88 -3.53 -5.46 8.47
CA PHE A 88 -2.27 -6.17 8.24
C PHE A 88 -1.51 -6.43 9.55
N SER A 89 -0.78 -7.54 9.61
CA SER A 89 0.01 -7.99 10.76
C SER A 89 1.39 -7.34 10.86
N ILE A 90 1.56 -6.10 10.39
CA ILE A 90 2.83 -5.38 10.44
C ILE A 90 2.59 -4.03 11.09
N GLN A 91 3.40 -3.70 12.10
CA GLN A 91 3.44 -2.39 12.72
C GLN A 91 4.57 -1.56 12.13
N GLY A 92 4.33 -0.24 11.97
CA GLY A 92 5.34 0.70 11.48
C GLY A 92 5.23 1.01 9.99
N PHE A 93 4.04 0.85 9.39
CA PHE A 93 3.78 1.39 8.05
C PHE A 93 4.02 2.89 8.00
N ALA A 94 4.58 3.35 6.89
CA ALA A 94 4.87 4.77 6.64
C ALA A 94 3.97 5.34 5.55
N ILE A 95 3.68 4.55 4.52
CA ILE A 95 2.86 4.97 3.38
C ILE A 95 2.28 3.76 2.66
N GLY A 96 1.02 3.89 2.25
CA GLY A 96 0.33 2.93 1.41
C GLY A 96 0.17 3.43 -0.02
N VAL A 97 0.01 2.47 -0.91
CA VAL A 97 -0.19 2.68 -2.34
C VAL A 97 -1.35 1.82 -2.80
N ALA A 98 -2.33 2.43 -3.47
CA ALA A 98 -3.48 1.76 -4.05
C ALA A 98 -3.47 1.93 -5.58
N ILE A 99 -3.68 0.81 -6.27
CA ILE A 99 -3.65 0.69 -7.73
C ILE A 99 -4.88 -0.12 -8.15
N SER A 100 -5.54 0.30 -9.21
CA SER A 100 -6.68 -0.42 -9.80
C SER A 100 -6.68 -0.20 -11.30
N ASP A 101 -6.76 -1.28 -12.07
CA ASP A 101 -6.79 -1.19 -13.54
C ASP A 101 -8.14 -0.71 -14.06
N ASN A 102 -9.20 -0.94 -13.29
CA ASN A 102 -10.57 -0.54 -13.61
C ASN A 102 -11.28 0.00 -12.37
N PRO A 103 -10.92 1.20 -11.89
CA PRO A 103 -11.51 1.75 -10.68
C PRO A 103 -12.98 2.10 -10.90
N VAL A 104 -13.85 1.52 -10.08
CA VAL A 104 -15.29 1.80 -10.11
C VAL A 104 -15.69 2.56 -8.86
N PHE A 105 -16.19 3.78 -9.04
CA PHE A 105 -16.69 4.61 -7.94
C PHE A 105 -18.20 4.48 -7.80
N PRO A 106 -18.73 4.41 -6.56
CA PRO A 106 -20.16 4.47 -6.32
C PRO A 106 -20.69 5.88 -6.64
N GLU A 107 -21.98 5.96 -6.98
CA GLU A 107 -22.67 7.25 -7.18
C GLU A 107 -22.70 8.10 -5.89
N LYS A 108 -22.85 7.43 -4.74
CA LYS A 108 -22.81 8.05 -3.41
C LYS A 108 -21.48 7.72 -2.75
N LYS A 109 -20.68 8.75 -2.49
CA LYS A 109 -19.44 8.63 -1.71
C LYS A 109 -19.75 8.66 -0.22
N SER A 110 -19.01 7.90 0.57
CA SER A 110 -19.01 8.08 2.03
C SER A 110 -18.56 9.49 2.39
N THR A 111 -19.14 10.04 3.45
CA THR A 111 -18.66 11.28 4.09
C THR A 111 -17.50 11.02 5.06
N LEU A 112 -17.20 9.75 5.33
CA LEU A 112 -16.16 9.29 6.24
C LEU A 112 -15.08 8.52 5.48
N GLY A 113 -13.84 9.00 5.60
CA GLY A 113 -12.67 8.39 4.97
C GLY A 113 -12.54 8.68 3.48
N ILE A 114 -11.48 8.16 2.87
CA ILE A 114 -11.26 8.21 1.42
C ILE A 114 -11.48 6.83 0.82
N MET A 115 -11.88 6.78 -0.45
CA MET A 115 -11.91 5.54 -1.19
C MET A 115 -10.45 5.08 -1.44
N PRO A 116 -10.07 3.84 -1.10
CA PRO A 116 -8.75 3.32 -1.43
C PRO A 116 -8.66 2.91 -2.90
N LEU A 117 -9.01 3.81 -3.82
CA LEU A 117 -8.96 3.60 -5.27
C LEU A 117 -8.40 4.86 -5.96
N PRO A 118 -7.58 4.71 -7.00
CA PRO A 118 -7.28 5.82 -7.89
C PRO A 118 -8.55 6.26 -8.64
N THR A 119 -8.63 7.53 -9.04
CA THR A 119 -9.77 8.12 -9.74
C THR A 119 -9.94 7.62 -11.18
N LYS A 120 -8.85 7.20 -11.83
CA LYS A 120 -8.85 6.63 -13.18
C LYS A 120 -7.86 5.47 -13.29
N SER A 121 -8.04 4.63 -14.30
CA SER A 121 -7.02 3.65 -14.70
C SER A 121 -5.69 4.36 -15.00
N ALA A 122 -4.57 3.66 -14.81
CA ALA A 122 -3.20 4.21 -14.91
C ALA A 122 -2.82 5.24 -13.85
N ASN A 123 -3.65 5.45 -12.84
CA ASN A 123 -3.27 6.25 -11.70
C ASN A 123 -2.95 5.40 -10.48
N ILE A 124 -2.17 6.01 -9.59
CA ILE A 124 -1.83 5.47 -8.28
C ILE A 124 -2.24 6.46 -7.21
N LEU A 125 -2.93 5.95 -6.20
CA LEU A 125 -3.22 6.67 -4.97
C LEU A 125 -2.17 6.33 -3.90
N PHE A 126 -1.40 7.32 -3.47
CA PHE A 126 -0.59 7.23 -2.26
C PHE A 126 -1.39 7.77 -1.08
N PHE A 127 -1.29 7.12 0.08
CA PHE A 127 -2.03 7.52 1.28
C PHE A 127 -1.27 7.22 2.57
N ARG A 128 -1.52 8.00 3.61
CA ARG A 128 -0.98 7.78 4.95
C ARG A 128 -1.69 6.62 5.63
N PRO A 129 -0.99 5.78 6.41
CA PRO A 129 -1.60 4.66 7.13
C PRO A 129 -2.66 5.07 8.16
N GLU A 130 -2.66 6.33 8.59
CA GLU A 130 -3.58 6.91 9.57
C GLU A 130 -4.88 7.44 8.96
N ILE A 131 -5.03 7.42 7.64
CA ILE A 131 -6.29 7.80 7.00
C ILE A 131 -7.31 6.67 7.10
N LEU A 132 -8.56 7.04 7.39
CA LEU A 132 -9.71 6.15 7.29
C LEU A 132 -9.98 5.81 5.82
N LEU A 133 -10.02 4.52 5.51
CA LEU A 133 -10.32 4.00 4.18
C LEU A 133 -11.73 3.43 4.13
N ASP A 134 -12.49 3.86 3.13
CA ASP A 134 -13.89 3.46 2.91
C ASP A 134 -14.02 2.15 2.12
N TRP A 135 -13.59 1.05 2.73
CA TRP A 135 -13.66 -0.29 2.12
C TRP A 135 -15.05 -0.79 1.71
N PRO A 136 -16.14 -0.54 2.47
CA PRO A 136 -17.45 -1.08 2.13
C PRO A 136 -17.93 -0.69 0.73
N HIS A 137 -17.56 0.51 0.29
CA HIS A 137 -17.99 1.10 -0.97
C HIS A 137 -17.01 0.92 -2.13
N VAL A 138 -15.89 0.21 -1.93
CA VAL A 138 -15.00 -0.20 -3.01
C VAL A 138 -15.75 -1.16 -3.92
N LEU A 139 -15.87 -0.88 -5.22
CA LEU A 139 -16.64 -1.72 -6.16
C LEU A 139 -15.78 -2.54 -7.14
N SER A 140 -14.49 -2.25 -7.21
CA SER A 140 -13.51 -2.92 -8.05
C SER A 140 -12.38 -3.51 -7.21
N ASP A 141 -11.60 -4.40 -7.80
CA ASP A 141 -10.40 -4.91 -7.15
C ASP A 141 -9.36 -3.79 -7.01
N VAL A 142 -8.63 -3.83 -5.90
CA VAL A 142 -7.55 -2.89 -5.60
C VAL A 142 -6.32 -3.64 -5.17
N TYR A 143 -5.22 -3.41 -5.86
CA TYR A 143 -3.92 -3.82 -5.40
C TYR A 143 -3.37 -2.80 -4.41
N ILE A 144 -2.95 -3.28 -3.24
CA ILE A 144 -2.29 -2.48 -2.21
C ILE A 144 -0.83 -2.90 -2.07
N ALA A 145 0.08 -1.92 -2.08
CA ALA A 145 1.44 -2.10 -1.57
C ALA A 145 1.68 -1.17 -0.38
N LEU A 146 2.37 -1.67 0.64
CA LEU A 146 2.68 -0.92 1.84
C LEU A 146 4.19 -0.82 2.03
N PHE A 147 4.66 0.41 2.23
CA PHE A 147 6.02 0.68 2.63
C PHE A 147 6.06 1.01 4.12
N ALA A 148 7.03 0.45 4.82
CA ALA A 148 7.18 0.58 6.26
C ALA A 148 8.55 1.15 6.64
N LEU A 149 8.64 1.58 7.90
CA LEU A 149 9.88 2.03 8.51
C LEU A 149 10.88 0.85 8.62
N PRO A 150 12.19 1.13 8.66
CA PRO A 150 13.22 0.09 8.77
C PRO A 150 13.06 -0.83 9.98
N ASN A 151 12.58 -0.29 11.10
CA ASN A 151 12.32 -0.98 12.36
C ASN A 151 10.89 -1.53 12.47
N ALA A 152 10.16 -1.66 11.36
CA ALA A 152 8.84 -2.26 11.34
C ALA A 152 8.86 -3.69 11.91
N VAL A 153 7.78 -4.05 12.59
CA VAL A 153 7.68 -5.29 13.38
C VAL A 153 6.52 -6.12 12.90
N TYR A 154 6.71 -7.44 12.82
CA TYR A 154 5.64 -8.40 12.62
C TYR A 154 4.85 -8.58 13.93
N ILE A 155 3.54 -8.37 13.91
CA ILE A 155 2.67 -8.42 15.10
C ILE A 155 1.53 -9.41 14.93
N HIS A 156 0.98 -9.89 16.04
CA HIS A 156 -0.26 -10.65 15.99
C HIS A 156 -1.43 -9.71 15.71
N ASN A 157 -2.19 -9.98 14.65
CA ASN A 157 -3.38 -9.22 14.30
C ASN A 157 -4.52 -10.17 13.90
N PRO A 158 -5.54 -10.37 14.75
CA PRO A 158 -6.64 -11.31 14.47
C PRO A 158 -7.53 -10.87 13.30
N ASN A 159 -7.43 -9.62 12.85
CA ASN A 159 -8.21 -9.11 11.71
C ASN A 159 -7.51 -9.36 10.36
N ASP A 160 -6.22 -9.71 10.35
CA ASP A 160 -5.49 -10.07 9.15
C ASP A 160 -5.70 -11.57 8.87
N PRO A 161 -6.38 -11.97 7.78
CA PRO A 161 -6.56 -13.38 7.44
C PRO A 161 -5.22 -14.10 7.22
N ASP A 162 -4.19 -13.34 6.83
CA ASP A 162 -2.83 -13.80 6.62
C ASP A 162 -1.95 -13.57 7.86
N THR A 163 -2.53 -13.49 9.07
CA THR A 163 -1.75 -13.12 10.27
C THR A 163 -0.57 -14.02 10.56
N ASN A 164 -0.63 -15.30 10.21
CA ASN A 164 0.45 -16.25 10.39
C ASN A 164 1.35 -16.41 9.14
N TYR A 165 1.15 -15.61 8.08
CA TYR A 165 1.86 -15.75 6.81
C TYR A 165 3.38 -15.66 6.98
N LEU A 166 3.88 -14.66 7.72
CA LEU A 166 5.32 -14.45 7.90
C LEU A 166 6.00 -15.55 8.74
N LYS A 167 5.27 -16.35 9.52
CA LYS A 167 5.85 -17.53 10.21
C LYS A 167 6.41 -18.54 9.22
N LYS A 168 5.82 -18.65 8.03
CA LYS A 168 6.34 -19.51 6.93
C LYS A 168 7.70 -19.05 6.43
N LEU A 169 8.05 -17.79 6.66
CA LEU A 169 9.35 -17.19 6.32
C LEU A 169 10.31 -17.15 7.52
N GLY A 170 9.98 -17.84 8.62
CA GLY A 170 10.83 -17.95 9.81
C GLY A 170 10.71 -16.80 10.82
N TYR A 171 9.67 -15.97 10.72
CA TYR A 171 9.42 -14.91 11.71
C TYR A 171 8.59 -15.40 12.90
N SER A 172 8.83 -14.81 14.06
CA SER A 172 7.95 -14.83 15.22
C SER A 172 7.32 -13.46 15.44
N PHE A 173 6.16 -13.41 16.10
CA PHE A 173 5.57 -12.13 16.49
C PHE A 173 6.54 -11.36 17.40
N GLY A 174 6.74 -10.07 17.12
CA GLY A 174 7.74 -9.22 17.77
C GLY A 174 9.02 -9.06 16.96
N ASP A 175 9.26 -9.89 15.94
CA ASP A 175 10.45 -9.78 15.11
C ASP A 175 10.40 -8.54 14.20
N GLN A 176 11.55 -7.88 14.07
CA GLN A 176 11.73 -6.83 13.07
C GLN A 176 11.81 -7.42 11.66
N LEU A 177 11.21 -6.74 10.68
CA LEU A 177 11.28 -7.12 9.27
C LEU A 177 12.73 -7.02 8.75
N LYS A 178 13.23 -8.11 8.18
CA LYS A 178 14.60 -8.24 7.69
C LYS A 178 14.70 -7.98 6.19
N ASN A 179 15.88 -7.54 5.75
CA ASN A 179 16.11 -7.08 4.38
C ASN A 179 15.99 -8.21 3.33
N GLU A 180 16.29 -9.45 3.71
CA GLU A 180 16.22 -10.62 2.83
C GLU A 180 14.79 -10.84 2.32
N GLN A 181 13.80 -10.62 3.19
CA GLN A 181 12.38 -10.84 2.88
C GLN A 181 11.63 -9.55 2.54
N HIS A 182 12.12 -8.41 3.04
CA HIS A 182 11.49 -7.10 2.89
C HIS A 182 12.54 -6.09 2.42
N PRO A 183 12.76 -5.95 1.11
CA PRO A 183 13.85 -5.14 0.57
C PRO A 183 13.72 -3.67 0.99
N GLN A 184 14.86 -3.06 1.32
CA GLN A 184 14.96 -1.63 1.61
C GLN A 184 15.07 -0.79 0.33
N ILE A 185 14.59 0.44 0.44
CA ILE A 185 14.69 1.50 -0.55
C ILE A 185 15.39 2.65 0.16
N LEU A 186 16.40 3.19 -0.52
CA LEU A 186 17.27 4.26 -0.05
C LEU A 186 17.07 5.51 -0.91
#